data_AF-A0A9E5J8A9-F1
#
_entry.id   AF-A0A9E5J8A9-F1
#
_cell.length_a   1.000
_cell.length_b   1.000
_cell.length_c   1.000
_cell.angle_alpha   90.00
_cell.angle_beta   90.00
_cell.angle_gamma   90.00
#
_symmetry.space_group_name_H-M   'P 1'
#
loop_
_entity.id
_entity.type
_entity.pdbx_description
1 polymer ?
#
loop_
_entity_poly.entity_id
_entity_poly.type
_entity_poly.pdbx_seq_one_letter_code
_entity_poly.pdbx_strand_id
1 'polypeptide(L)'
;MSQEIVKNFERVSADLVQKASVHQAAIFADVAGRRGVMHGRISALRPHMKVAGPALTVEVRPGDNLMIHAAIAMAKPGDVLVIDGKADQTAALMGTIMMTACKQ
;
A
#
# COMPACT_ATOMS: atom_id res chain seq x y z
N MET A 1 21.34 -13.83 -8.84
CA MET A 1 19.90 -13.77 -9.12
C MET A 1 19.27 -12.93 -8.01
N SER A 2 18.73 -11.77 -8.35
CA SER A 2 17.94 -10.96 -7.41
C SER A 2 16.74 -11.79 -6.95
N GLN A 3 16.44 -11.80 -5.65
CA GLN A 3 15.21 -12.45 -5.17
C GLN A 3 14.00 -11.68 -5.70
N GLU A 4 13.09 -12.37 -6.40
CA GLU A 4 11.83 -11.79 -6.90
C GLU A 4 10.88 -11.39 -5.77
N ILE A 5 11.08 -11.93 -4.56
CA ILE A 5 10.26 -11.66 -3.37
C ILE A 5 11.15 -11.50 -2.13
N VAL A 6 11.15 -10.30 -1.54
CA VAL A 6 11.79 -10.03 -0.25
C VAL A 6 10.80 -10.36 0.88
N LYS A 7 10.99 -11.50 1.55
CA LYS A 7 10.05 -12.00 2.57
C LYS A 7 10.13 -11.27 3.91
N ASN A 8 11.33 -10.81 4.27
CA ASN A 8 11.60 -10.16 5.54
C ASN A 8 12.07 -8.74 5.28
N PHE A 9 11.34 -7.78 5.83
CA PHE A 9 11.67 -6.36 5.80
C PHE A 9 11.30 -5.75 7.14
N GLU A 10 11.99 -4.66 7.48
CA GLU A 10 11.74 -3.91 8.70
C GLU A 10 10.38 -3.22 8.62
N ARG A 11 9.53 -3.47 9.62
CA ARG A 11 8.24 -2.78 9.76
C ARG A 11 8.38 -1.70 10.80
N VAL A 12 7.82 -0.54 10.49
CA VAL A 12 7.66 0.56 11.44
C VAL A 12 6.84 0.07 12.64
N SER A 13 7.19 0.51 13.85
CA SER A 13 6.51 0.09 15.06
C SER A 13 5.03 0.49 15.07
N ALA A 14 4.18 -0.37 15.63
CA ALA A 14 2.75 -0.11 15.73
C ALA A 14 2.43 1.16 16.54
N ASP A 15 3.21 1.47 17.57
CA ASP A 15 3.09 2.70 18.36
C ASP A 15 3.33 3.96 17.50
N LEU A 16 4.37 3.95 16.66
CA LEU A 16 4.66 5.08 15.78
C LEU A 16 3.58 5.24 14.70
N VAL A 17 3.10 4.12 14.14
CA VAL A 17 1.97 4.13 13.20
C VAL A 17 0.72 4.71 13.87
N GLN A 18 0.42 4.32 15.11
CA GLN A 18 -0.74 4.80 15.85
C GLN A 18 -0.64 6.30 16.16
N LYS A 19 0.54 6.79 16.51
CA LYS A 19 0.79 8.23 16.71
C LYS A 19 0.65 9.01 15.40
N ALA A 20 1.10 8.46 14.29
CA ALA A 20 0.95 9.10 12.99
C ALA A 20 -0.50 9.08 12.48
N SER A 21 -1.25 8.01 12.78
CA SER A 21 -2.59 7.75 12.23
C SER A 21 -3.68 8.71 12.73
N VAL A 22 -3.40 9.58 13.71
CA VAL A 22 -4.36 10.63 14.13
C VAL A 22 -4.23 11.92 13.32
N HIS A 23 -3.12 12.10 12.59
CA HIS A 23 -2.86 13.31 11.81
C HIS A 23 -3.27 13.16 10.34
N GLN A 24 -3.49 14.29 9.65
CA GLN A 24 -3.77 14.29 8.21
C GLN A 24 -2.48 14.07 7.42
N ALA A 25 -2.57 13.35 6.29
CA ALA A 25 -1.44 13.10 5.40
C ALA A 25 -0.74 14.40 4.93
N ALA A 26 -1.51 15.46 4.72
CA ALA A 26 -1.00 16.77 4.29
C ALA A 26 0.00 17.38 5.29
N ILE A 27 -0.22 17.19 6.61
CA ILE A 27 0.68 17.71 7.64
C ILE A 27 2.07 17.07 7.51
N PHE A 28 2.14 15.77 7.21
CA PHE A 28 3.41 15.08 6.98
C PHE A 28 4.12 15.62 5.73
N ALA A 29 3.38 15.91 4.67
CA ALA A 29 3.94 16.51 3.47
C ALA A 29 4.52 17.89 3.76
N ASP A 30 3.81 18.74 4.51
CA ASP A 30 4.25 20.09 4.85
C ASP A 30 5.57 20.08 5.64
N VAL A 31 5.66 19.27 6.70
CA VAL A 31 6.90 19.17 7.50
C VAL A 31 8.04 18.49 6.73
N ALA A 32 7.73 17.68 5.72
CA ALA A 32 8.71 17.06 4.82
C ALA A 32 9.15 17.97 3.65
N GLY A 33 8.78 19.27 3.66
CA GLY A 33 9.13 20.20 2.61
C GLY A 33 8.35 19.98 1.30
N ARG A 34 7.09 19.55 1.41
CA ARG A 34 6.17 19.21 0.31
C ARG A 34 6.68 18.05 -0.57
N ARG A 35 7.23 17.01 0.06
CA ARG A 35 7.75 15.80 -0.59
C ARG A 35 7.10 14.54 -0.01
N GLY A 36 7.30 13.40 -0.68
CA GLY A 36 6.86 12.09 -0.17
C GLY A 36 5.36 11.81 -0.35
N VAL A 37 4.69 12.54 -1.24
CA VAL A 37 3.26 12.35 -1.53
C VAL A 37 3.04 11.56 -2.82
N MET A 38 1.93 10.84 -2.88
CA MET A 38 1.50 10.17 -4.11
C MET A 38 0.89 11.16 -5.11
N HIS A 39 0.92 10.81 -6.39
CA HIS A 39 0.21 11.55 -7.44
C HIS A 39 -1.30 11.59 -7.14
N GLY A 40 -1.97 12.72 -7.39
CA GLY A 40 -3.42 12.90 -7.10
C GLY A 40 -4.38 11.98 -7.84
N ARG A 41 -3.87 11.11 -8.72
CA ARG A 41 -4.65 10.03 -9.36
C ARG A 41 -4.94 8.88 -8.38
N ILE A 42 -4.09 8.74 -7.35
CA ILE A 42 -4.27 7.77 -6.27
C ILE A 42 -5.12 8.47 -5.21
N SER A 43 -6.35 8.01 -5.06
CA SER A 43 -7.34 8.62 -4.18
C SER A 43 -8.16 7.57 -3.44
N ALA A 44 -8.73 7.98 -2.30
CA ALA A 44 -9.61 7.12 -1.53
C ALA A 44 -10.88 6.80 -2.33
N LEU A 45 -11.30 5.54 -2.32
CA LEU A 45 -12.52 5.09 -2.99
C LEU A 45 -13.79 5.71 -2.37
N ARG A 46 -13.74 6.09 -1.09
CA ARG A 46 -14.80 6.82 -0.36
C ARG A 46 -14.18 7.93 0.51
N PRO A 47 -14.86 9.06 0.73
CA PRO A 47 -14.28 10.23 1.41
C PRO A 47 -13.73 9.97 2.81
N HIS A 48 -14.24 8.96 3.52
CA HIS A 48 -13.90 8.67 4.92
C HIS A 48 -12.82 7.59 5.07
N MET A 49 -12.34 7.03 3.96
CA MET A 49 -11.34 5.96 4.02
C MET A 49 -9.96 6.55 4.33
N LYS A 50 -9.30 5.95 5.32
CA LYS A 50 -7.93 6.25 5.71
C LYS A 50 -7.20 4.94 5.99
N VAL A 51 -5.91 4.92 5.67
CA VAL A 51 -5.02 3.84 6.07
C VAL A 51 -3.68 4.42 6.52
N ALA A 52 -3.05 3.79 7.50
CA ALA A 52 -1.69 4.09 7.95
C ALA A 52 -1.04 2.79 8.44
N GLY A 53 0.18 2.53 8.02
CA GLY A 53 0.91 1.31 8.38
C GLY A 53 2.19 1.12 7.58
N PRO A 54 2.98 0.07 7.87
CA PRO A 54 4.19 -0.26 7.12
C PRO A 54 3.85 -0.58 5.66
N ALA A 55 4.63 -0.07 4.71
CA ALA A 55 4.42 -0.35 3.30
C ALA A 55 4.90 -1.76 2.93
N LEU A 56 4.00 -2.60 2.42
CA LEU A 56 4.33 -3.83 1.71
C LEU A 56 4.24 -3.52 0.21
N THR A 57 5.39 -3.29 -0.41
CA THR A 57 5.48 -2.86 -1.81
C THR A 57 5.34 -4.05 -2.76
N VAL A 58 4.57 -3.85 -3.82
CA VAL A 58 4.33 -4.84 -4.87
C VAL A 58 4.56 -4.18 -6.22
N GLU A 59 5.38 -4.79 -7.06
CA GLU A 59 5.51 -4.41 -8.45
C GLU A 59 4.86 -5.50 -9.31
N VAL A 60 4.04 -5.10 -10.28
CA VAL A 60 3.43 -6.03 -11.24
C VAL A 60 3.67 -5.56 -12.67
N ARG A 61 3.64 -6.52 -13.59
CA ARG A 61 3.50 -6.23 -15.02
C ARG A 61 2.09 -5.64 -15.29
N PRO A 62 1.91 -4.73 -16.27
CA PRO A 62 0.59 -4.33 -16.76
C PRO A 62 -0.35 -5.53 -16.98
N GLY A 63 -1.56 -5.46 -16.42
CA GLY A 63 -2.57 -6.52 -16.51
C GLY A 63 -2.34 -7.78 -15.65
N ASP A 64 -1.26 -7.87 -14.87
CA ASP A 64 -0.95 -9.03 -14.01
C ASP A 64 -1.21 -8.72 -12.53
N ASN A 65 -1.79 -9.67 -11.79
CA ASN A 65 -2.08 -9.52 -10.36
C ASN A 65 -1.52 -10.64 -9.47
N LEU A 66 -0.66 -11.53 -9.99
CA LEU A 66 -0.15 -12.68 -9.26
C LEU A 66 0.64 -12.26 -8.02
N MET A 67 1.49 -11.23 -8.15
CA MET A 67 2.28 -10.72 -7.03
C MET A 67 1.45 -10.03 -5.96
N ILE A 68 0.23 -9.58 -6.28
CA ILE A 68 -0.72 -9.04 -5.30
C ILE A 68 -1.23 -10.17 -4.42
N HIS A 69 -1.55 -11.34 -4.99
CA HIS A 69 -1.92 -12.52 -4.21
C HIS A 69 -0.79 -12.99 -3.29
N ALA A 70 0.45 -13.02 -3.80
CA ALA A 70 1.62 -13.35 -2.99
C ALA A 70 1.81 -12.36 -1.83
N ALA A 71 1.64 -11.05 -2.09
CA ALA A 71 1.71 -10.02 -1.06
C ALA A 71 0.63 -10.18 0.02
N ILE A 72 -0.62 -10.49 -0.36
CA ILE A 72 -1.70 -10.76 0.60
C ILE A 72 -1.34 -11.95 1.51
N ALA A 73 -0.79 -13.04 0.95
CA ALA A 73 -0.39 -14.20 1.73
C ALA A 73 0.80 -13.92 2.69
N MET A 74 1.58 -12.88 2.41
CA MET A 74 2.72 -12.46 3.23
C MET A 74 2.40 -11.32 4.21
N ALA A 75 1.29 -10.63 4.01
CA ALA A 75 0.92 -9.47 4.79
C ALA A 75 0.67 -9.83 6.25
N LYS A 76 1.01 -8.90 7.13
CA LYS A 76 0.66 -8.97 8.56
C LYS A 76 -0.43 -7.94 8.85
N PRO A 77 -1.26 -8.15 9.90
CA PRO A 77 -2.21 -7.14 10.35
C PRO A 77 -1.53 -5.77 10.52
N GLY A 78 -2.09 -4.75 9.89
CA GLY A 78 -1.56 -3.38 9.88
C GLY A 78 -0.66 -3.01 8.70
N ASP A 79 -0.22 -3.96 7.87
CA ASP A 79 0.51 -3.66 6.64
C ASP A 79 -0.39 -2.92 5.62
N VAL A 80 0.24 -2.05 4.82
CA VAL A 80 -0.41 -1.33 3.70
C VAL A 80 0.21 -1.81 2.40
N LEU A 81 -0.59 -2.48 1.55
CA LEU A 81 -0.15 -2.86 0.21
C LEU A 81 0.00 -1.62 -0.67
N VAL A 82 1.20 -1.39 -1.18
CA VAL A 82 1.52 -0.31 -2.13
C VAL A 82 1.89 -0.93 -3.46
N ILE A 83 0.98 -0.85 -4.44
CA ILE A 83 1.07 -1.60 -5.69
C ILE A 83 1.43 -0.66 -6.84
N ASP A 84 2.57 -0.91 -7.49
CA ASP A 84 2.94 -0.28 -8.76
C ASP A 84 2.48 -1.14 -9.94
N GLY A 85 1.39 -0.70 -10.58
CA GLY A 85 0.82 -1.27 -11.80
C GLY A 85 1.37 -0.70 -13.10
N LYS A 86 2.52 0.00 -13.08
CA LYS A 86 3.16 0.63 -14.25
C LYS A 86 2.26 1.60 -15.02
N ALA A 87 1.35 2.25 -14.28
CA ALA A 87 0.37 3.21 -14.81
C ALA A 87 -0.61 2.65 -15.86
N ASP A 88 -0.71 1.32 -16.00
CA ASP A 88 -1.73 0.72 -16.84
C ASP A 88 -3.13 0.99 -16.28
N GLN A 89 -4.04 1.42 -17.16
CA GLN A 89 -5.43 1.72 -16.84
C GLN A 89 -6.41 0.84 -17.62
N THR A 90 -5.90 -0.11 -18.40
CA THR A 90 -6.71 -0.98 -19.24
C THR A 90 -7.29 -2.17 -18.47
N ALA A 91 -6.72 -2.50 -17.31
CA ALA A 91 -7.16 -3.60 -16.47
C ALA A 91 -7.19 -3.21 -14.98
N ALA A 92 -8.19 -3.72 -14.26
CA ALA A 92 -8.22 -3.64 -12.81
C ALA A 92 -7.34 -4.74 -12.20
N LEU A 93 -6.37 -4.36 -11.35
CA LEU A 93 -5.45 -5.30 -10.72
C LEU A 93 -6.03 -5.98 -9.48
N MET A 94 -6.99 -5.35 -8.81
CA MET A 94 -7.57 -5.80 -7.54
C MET A 94 -9.08 -5.60 -7.51
N GLY A 95 -9.79 -6.52 -6.85
CA GLY A 95 -11.24 -6.47 -6.68
C GLY A 95 -11.73 -7.17 -5.42
N THR A 96 -13.02 -7.49 -5.35
CA THR A 96 -13.72 -7.93 -4.13
C THR A 96 -13.13 -9.16 -3.45
N ILE A 97 -12.64 -10.14 -4.23
CA ILE A 97 -12.05 -11.37 -3.68
C ILE A 97 -10.81 -11.05 -2.84
N MET A 98 -9.88 -10.28 -3.39
CA MET A 98 -8.67 -9.85 -2.70
C MET A 98 -9.00 -8.92 -1.52
N MET A 99 -9.95 -8.00 -1.69
CA MET A 99 -10.39 -7.13 -0.60
C MET A 99 -10.97 -7.91 0.59
N THR A 100 -11.66 -9.01 0.32
CA THR A 100 -12.19 -9.90 1.38
C THR A 100 -11.06 -10.65 2.09
N ALA A 101 -10.04 -11.10 1.35
CA ALA A 101 -8.87 -11.73 1.94
C ALA A 101 -8.11 -10.78 2.88
N CYS A 102 -7.99 -9.49 2.53
CA CYS A 102 -7.34 -8.48 3.39
C CYS A 102 -8.11 -8.13 4.68
N LYS A 103 -9.36 -8.60 4.85
CA LYS A 103 -10.15 -8.36 6.07
C LYS A 103 -9.98 -9.46 7.13
N GLN A 104 -9.40 -10.60 6.73
CA GLN A 104 -9.14 -11.74 7.61
C GLN A 104 -7.85 -11.49 8.39
#